data_AF-A0AAW8G122-F1
#
_entry.id   AF-A0AAW8G122-F1
#
_cell.length_a   1.000
_cell.length_b   1.000
_cell.length_c   1.000
_cell.angle_alpha   90.00
_cell.angle_beta   90.00
_cell.angle_gamma   90.00
#
_symmetry.space_group_name_H-M   'P 1'
#
loop_
_entity.id
_entity.type
_entity.pdbx_description
1 polymer ?
#
loop_
_entity_poly.entity_id
_entity_poly.type
_entity_poly.pdbx_seq_one_letter_code
_entity_poly.pdbx_strand_id
1 'polypeptide(L)'
;MKKNTPDFLSGGHTRRIKHSGLRLITTFFNLYELPEAKNLLFEIMQYAMKRRACINRDPVEVLEFCHYVRSFVRGSYLMQFKTKQWLLDESSDRPSELLQGNLSDEEYHHPFLTFKNAFTAYTLDEFDDFLSEAVYFSLGACHTLPGNNLITPFIHLTKMLDAGKVLLERGIRRR
;
A
#
# COMPACT_ATOMS: atom_id res chain seq x y z
N MET A 1 -20.82 -20.41 14.09
CA MET A 1 -20.36 -19.00 14.21
C MET A 1 -20.48 -18.35 12.84
N LYS A 2 -21.29 -17.29 12.71
CA LYS A 2 -21.51 -16.58 11.45
C LYS A 2 -20.23 -15.81 11.07
N LYS A 3 -19.73 -16.01 9.85
CA LYS A 3 -18.72 -15.14 9.26
C LYS A 3 -19.40 -13.80 8.97
N ASN A 4 -19.00 -12.75 9.69
CA ASN A 4 -19.43 -11.39 9.39
C ASN A 4 -18.72 -10.94 8.11
N THR A 5 -19.31 -11.31 6.98
CA THR A 5 -19.03 -10.67 5.70
C THR A 5 -19.58 -9.24 5.80
N PRO A 6 -18.79 -8.17 5.60
CA PRO A 6 -19.32 -6.82 5.61
C PRO A 6 -20.41 -6.68 4.53
N ASP A 7 -21.50 -5.95 4.83
CA ASP A 7 -22.76 -5.83 4.07
C ASP A 7 -22.62 -5.34 2.60
N PHE A 8 -21.40 -5.14 2.10
CA PHE A 8 -21.09 -4.71 0.74
C PHE A 8 -20.98 -5.85 -0.29
N LEU A 9 -21.16 -7.11 0.12
CA LEU A 9 -20.83 -8.28 -0.71
C LEU A 9 -22.05 -9.09 -1.17
N SER A 10 -22.94 -8.48 -1.97
CA SER A 10 -23.94 -9.21 -2.77
C SER A 10 -23.67 -9.08 -4.29
N GLY A 11 -24.09 -10.10 -5.03
CA GLY A 11 -23.43 -10.66 -6.23
C GLY A 11 -23.34 -9.83 -7.53
N GLY A 12 -23.60 -8.52 -7.52
CA GLY A 12 -23.31 -7.62 -8.64
C GLY A 12 -22.16 -6.63 -8.37
N HIS A 13 -21.77 -6.48 -7.11
CA HIS A 13 -20.88 -5.41 -6.65
C HIS A 13 -19.39 -5.74 -6.80
N THR A 14 -19.03 -7.02 -6.84
CA THR A 14 -17.63 -7.50 -6.94
C THR A 14 -16.92 -7.06 -8.23
N ARG A 15 -17.64 -6.81 -9.33
CA ARG A 15 -17.08 -6.25 -10.58
C ARG A 15 -16.88 -4.74 -10.49
N ARG A 16 -17.79 -3.98 -9.86
CA ARG A 16 -17.61 -2.54 -9.61
C ARG A 16 -16.47 -2.28 -8.62
N ILE A 17 -16.40 -3.05 -7.53
CA ILE A 17 -15.28 -3.07 -6.57
C ILE A 17 -13.95 -3.42 -7.27
N LYS A 18 -13.97 -4.35 -8.25
CA LYS A 18 -12.80 -4.73 -9.05
C LYS A 18 -12.24 -3.53 -9.84
N HIS A 19 -13.12 -2.79 -10.51
CA HIS A 19 -12.71 -1.62 -11.29
C HIS A 19 -12.32 -0.45 -10.40
N SER A 20 -12.90 -0.31 -9.20
CA SER A 20 -12.51 0.76 -8.28
C SER A 20 -11.17 0.51 -7.61
N GLY A 21 -10.91 -0.69 -7.08
CA GLY A 21 -9.65 -1.01 -6.37
C GLY A 21 -8.42 -0.92 -7.28
N LEU A 22 -8.47 -1.58 -8.45
CA LEU A 22 -7.40 -1.50 -9.43
C LEU A 22 -7.22 -0.07 -9.94
N ARG A 23 -8.31 0.69 -10.16
CA ARG A 23 -8.22 2.09 -10.61
C ARG A 23 -7.51 2.96 -9.57
N LEU A 24 -7.77 2.80 -8.27
CA LEU A 24 -7.07 3.55 -7.23
C LEU A 24 -5.56 3.24 -7.25
N ILE A 25 -5.19 1.97 -7.38
CA ILE A 25 -3.79 1.54 -7.51
C ILE A 25 -3.16 2.12 -8.79
N THR A 26 -3.84 2.03 -9.94
CA THR A 26 -3.36 2.60 -11.20
C THR A 26 -3.20 4.12 -11.12
N THR A 27 -4.16 4.83 -10.54
CA THR A 27 -4.09 6.29 -10.37
C THR A 27 -2.88 6.68 -9.52
N PHE A 28 -2.60 5.94 -8.43
CA PHE A 28 -1.40 6.16 -7.63
C PHE A 28 -0.12 6.04 -8.47
N PHE A 29 0.02 4.96 -9.23
CA PHE A 29 1.22 4.72 -10.06
C PHE A 29 1.29 5.56 -11.35
N ASN A 30 0.22 6.25 -11.73
CA ASN A 30 0.27 7.29 -12.77
C ASN A 30 0.85 8.61 -12.25
N LEU A 31 0.84 8.81 -10.92
CA LEU A 31 1.31 10.02 -10.27
C LEU A 31 2.73 9.83 -9.69
N TYR A 32 3.02 8.65 -9.16
CA TYR A 32 4.30 8.35 -8.54
C TYR A 32 4.93 7.08 -9.11
N GLU A 33 6.18 7.19 -9.54
CA GLU A 33 6.98 6.01 -9.83
C GLU A 33 7.32 5.25 -8.53
N LEU A 34 7.45 3.92 -8.61
CA LEU A 34 7.67 3.09 -7.41
C LEU A 34 8.90 3.53 -6.58
N PRO A 35 10.07 3.82 -7.18
CA PRO A 35 11.23 4.29 -6.41
C PRO A 35 10.99 5.65 -5.75
N GLU A 36 10.29 6.56 -6.42
CA GLU A 36 9.96 7.88 -5.90
C GLU A 36 9.01 7.78 -4.70
N ALA A 37 7.93 7.01 -4.84
CA ALA A 37 6.98 6.75 -3.76
C ALA A 37 7.66 6.15 -2.52
N LYS A 38 8.54 5.15 -2.72
CA LYS A 38 9.26 4.50 -1.60
C LYS A 38 10.24 5.46 -0.94
N ASN A 39 10.96 6.28 -1.72
CA ASN A 39 11.90 7.27 -1.20
C ASN A 39 11.18 8.34 -0.37
N LEU A 40 10.07 8.89 -0.87
CA LEU A 40 9.30 9.90 -0.15
C LEU A 40 8.67 9.33 1.12
N LEU A 41 8.09 8.13 1.06
CA LEU A 41 7.58 7.44 2.25
C LEU A 41 8.68 7.19 3.29
N PHE A 42 9.88 6.77 2.84
CA PHE A 42 11.02 6.56 3.71
C PHE A 42 11.53 7.88 4.32
N GLU A 43 11.56 8.97 3.56
CA GLU A 43 11.91 10.30 4.07
C GLU A 43 10.94 10.74 5.18
N ILE A 44 9.63 10.65 4.91
CA ILE A 44 8.58 10.94 5.91
C ILE A 44 8.80 10.12 7.17
N MET A 45 9.02 8.81 7.03
CA MET A 45 9.26 7.92 8.18
C MET A 45 10.53 8.27 8.96
N GLN A 46 11.63 8.59 8.26
CA GLN A 46 12.86 9.01 8.92
C GLN A 46 12.66 10.26 9.77
N TYR A 47 11.93 11.26 9.26
CA TYR A 47 11.66 12.48 10.01
C TYR A 47 10.63 12.25 11.12
N ALA A 48 9.61 11.42 10.91
CA ALA A 48 8.65 11.04 11.94
C ALA A 48 9.31 10.38 13.17
N MET A 49 10.44 9.70 12.97
CA MET A 49 11.21 9.06 14.05
C MET A 49 12.34 9.94 14.62
N LYS A 50 12.61 11.12 14.04
CA LYS A 50 13.64 12.05 14.52
C LYS A 50 13.05 13.01 15.55
N ARG A 51 13.75 13.22 16.66
CA ARG A 51 13.41 14.28 17.61
C ARG A 51 13.83 15.64 17.05
N ARG A 52 12.94 16.63 17.11
CA ARG A 52 13.23 18.05 16.82
C ARG A 52 13.79 18.27 15.40
N ALA A 53 13.30 17.52 14.43
CA ALA A 53 13.62 17.72 13.02
C ALA A 53 12.32 17.73 12.20
N CYS A 54 12.21 18.67 11.28
CA CYS A 54 11.13 18.70 10.29
C CYS A 54 11.70 18.24 8.95
N ILE A 55 10.88 17.53 8.18
CA ILE A 55 11.18 17.24 6.79
C ILE A 55 11.35 18.56 6.01
N ASN A 56 12.38 18.64 5.17
CA ASN A 56 12.66 19.82 4.35
C ASN A 56 11.90 19.75 3.02
N ARG A 57 10.57 19.66 3.11
CA ARG A 57 9.62 19.56 1.99
C ARG A 57 8.49 20.57 2.20
N ASP A 58 7.79 20.94 1.13
CA ASP A 58 6.55 21.69 1.28
C ASP A 58 5.53 20.82 2.04
N PRO A 59 4.93 21.29 3.16
CA PRO A 59 3.89 20.55 3.86
C PRO A 59 2.73 20.12 2.95
N VAL A 60 2.41 20.89 1.92
CA VAL A 60 1.37 20.56 0.94
C VAL A 60 1.76 19.32 0.13
N GLU A 61 3.02 19.21 -0.31
CA GLU A 61 3.56 18.05 -1.03
C GLU A 61 3.45 16.78 -0.18
N VAL A 62 3.82 16.87 1.11
CA VAL A 62 3.76 15.74 2.06
C VAL A 62 2.32 15.30 2.30
N LEU A 63 1.40 16.25 2.51
CA LEU A 63 -0.01 15.98 2.75
C LEU A 63 -0.68 15.36 1.52
N GLU A 64 -0.40 15.89 0.32
CA GLU A 64 -0.91 15.38 -0.94
C GLU A 64 -0.42 13.96 -1.20
N PHE A 65 0.89 13.72 -1.05
CA PHE A 65 1.45 12.37 -1.18
C PHE A 65 0.75 11.38 -0.24
N CYS A 66 0.62 11.70 1.04
CA CYS A 66 -0.05 10.83 1.99
C CYS A 66 -1.55 10.66 1.71
N HIS A 67 -2.21 11.63 1.08
CA HIS A 67 -3.57 11.45 0.58
C HIS A 67 -3.63 10.37 -0.50
N TYR A 68 -2.72 10.41 -1.48
CA TYR A 68 -2.64 9.37 -2.52
C TYR A 68 -2.23 8.00 -1.96
N VAL A 69 -1.35 7.96 -0.97
CA VAL A 69 -1.02 6.71 -0.26
C VAL A 69 -2.25 6.12 0.43
N ARG A 70 -3.08 6.92 1.12
CA ARG A 70 -4.36 6.43 1.70
C ARG A 70 -5.30 5.88 0.63
N SER A 71 -5.37 6.55 -0.52
CA SER A 71 -6.13 6.09 -1.69
C SER A 71 -5.62 4.73 -2.18
N PHE A 72 -4.30 4.56 -2.28
CA PHE A 72 -3.65 3.30 -2.62
C PHE A 72 -3.94 2.19 -1.60
N VAL A 73 -3.88 2.48 -0.29
CA VAL A 73 -4.21 1.55 0.79
C VAL A 73 -5.65 1.06 0.64
N ARG A 74 -6.61 1.95 0.39
CA ARG A 74 -8.00 1.58 0.12
C ARG A 74 -8.14 0.72 -1.14
N GLY A 75 -7.39 1.04 -2.20
CA GLY A 75 -7.31 0.21 -3.40
C GLY A 75 -6.83 -1.21 -3.08
N SER A 76 -5.73 -1.33 -2.34
CA SER A 76 -5.14 -2.59 -1.88
C SER A 76 -6.12 -3.39 -1.01
N TYR A 77 -6.84 -2.73 -0.10
CA TYR A 77 -7.87 -3.35 0.73
C TYR A 77 -8.98 -3.98 -0.11
N LEU A 78 -9.47 -3.28 -1.14
CA LEU A 78 -10.48 -3.84 -2.04
C LEU A 78 -9.92 -5.02 -2.86
N MET A 79 -8.65 -4.97 -3.22
CA MET A 79 -7.98 -6.01 -4.00
C MET A 79 -7.65 -7.26 -3.17
N GLN A 80 -7.52 -7.16 -1.84
CA GLN A 80 -7.25 -8.31 -0.97
C GLN A 80 -8.30 -9.42 -1.08
N PHE A 81 -9.56 -9.06 -1.35
CA PHE A 81 -10.68 -9.99 -1.45
C PHE A 81 -10.73 -10.73 -2.79
N LYS A 82 -9.79 -10.45 -3.71
CA LYS A 82 -9.68 -11.16 -4.97
C LYS A 82 -8.97 -12.49 -4.76
N THR A 83 -9.63 -13.58 -5.16
CA THR A 83 -9.07 -14.94 -5.12
C THR A 83 -9.06 -15.59 -6.50
N LYS A 84 -7.99 -16.35 -6.76
CA LYS A 84 -7.75 -17.42 -7.78
C LYS A 84 -8.05 -17.16 -9.26
N GLN A 85 -8.98 -16.28 -9.68
CA GLN A 85 -9.27 -16.02 -11.09
C GLN A 85 -8.24 -15.12 -11.80
N TRP A 86 -7.39 -14.44 -11.03
CA TRP A 86 -6.15 -13.83 -11.53
C TRP A 86 -5.00 -14.79 -11.25
N LEU A 87 -5.15 -16.08 -11.61
CA LEU A 87 -4.00 -16.91 -11.94
C LEU A 87 -3.25 -16.13 -13.01
N LEU A 88 -2.25 -15.39 -12.56
CA LEU A 88 -1.23 -14.79 -13.41
C LEU A 88 -0.66 -16.00 -14.15
N ASP A 89 -0.74 -16.02 -15.48
CA ASP A 89 -0.05 -17.05 -16.26
C ASP A 89 1.36 -17.13 -15.74
N GLU A 90 1.83 -18.35 -15.52
CA GLU A 90 3.12 -18.67 -14.94
C GLU A 90 4.15 -17.63 -15.39
N SER A 91 4.45 -16.70 -14.48
CA SER A 91 5.50 -15.72 -14.70
C SER A 91 6.75 -16.53 -14.99
N SER A 92 7.40 -16.27 -16.13
CA SER A 92 8.65 -16.92 -16.56
C SER A 92 9.51 -17.32 -15.36
N ASP A 93 10.07 -18.53 -15.41
CA ASP A 93 10.81 -19.30 -14.37
C ASP A 93 11.80 -18.54 -13.45
N ARG A 94 12.00 -17.23 -13.61
CA ARG A 94 12.79 -16.39 -12.70
C ARG A 94 12.10 -15.04 -12.46
N PRO A 95 11.85 -14.66 -11.19
CA PRO A 95 11.58 -13.29 -10.83
C PRO A 95 12.69 -12.39 -11.39
N SER A 96 12.33 -11.27 -12.00
CA SER A 96 13.32 -10.19 -12.07
C SER A 96 13.52 -9.72 -10.63
N GLU A 97 14.71 -9.86 -10.06
CA GLU A 97 15.01 -9.41 -8.68
C GLU A 97 14.62 -7.93 -8.48
N LEU A 98 14.76 -7.12 -9.55
CA LEU A 98 14.32 -5.72 -9.57
C LEU A 98 12.81 -5.55 -9.35
N LEU A 99 11.99 -6.51 -9.79
CA LEU A 99 10.54 -6.50 -9.64
C LEU A 99 10.08 -7.17 -8.33
N GLN A 100 10.91 -8.03 -7.75
CA GLN A 100 10.57 -8.74 -6.51
C GLN A 100 10.57 -7.80 -5.29
N GLY A 101 11.48 -6.84 -5.23
CA GLY A 101 11.51 -5.85 -4.15
C GLY A 101 11.56 -6.51 -2.77
N ASN A 102 10.65 -6.12 -1.87
CA ASN A 102 10.54 -6.67 -0.51
C ASN A 102 9.59 -7.88 -0.39
N LEU A 103 9.15 -8.46 -1.51
CA LEU A 103 8.20 -9.57 -1.53
C LEU A 103 8.92 -10.92 -1.34
N SER A 104 8.31 -11.82 -0.57
CA SER A 104 8.70 -13.24 -0.66
C SER A 104 8.39 -13.80 -2.05
N ASP A 105 8.98 -14.94 -2.41
CA ASP A 105 8.67 -15.60 -3.69
C ASP A 105 7.16 -15.85 -3.84
N GLU A 106 6.51 -16.33 -2.77
CA GLU A 106 5.06 -16.58 -2.76
C GLU A 106 4.27 -15.27 -2.99
N GLU A 107 4.64 -14.18 -2.32
CA GLU A 107 4.01 -12.88 -2.49
C GLU A 107 4.26 -12.28 -3.87
N TYR A 108 5.45 -12.49 -4.45
CA TYR A 108 5.76 -12.07 -5.81
C TYR A 108 4.91 -12.83 -6.83
N HIS A 109 4.74 -14.14 -6.69
CA HIS A 109 3.86 -14.93 -7.57
C HIS A 109 2.37 -14.63 -7.31
N HIS A 110 2.01 -14.23 -6.10
CA HIS A 110 0.65 -13.95 -5.68
C HIS A 110 0.51 -12.59 -4.99
N PRO A 111 0.56 -11.45 -5.73
CA PRO A 111 0.58 -10.11 -5.13
C PRO A 111 -0.64 -9.78 -4.25
N PHE A 112 -1.79 -10.42 -4.49
CA PHE A 112 -2.96 -10.28 -3.61
C PHE A 112 -2.74 -10.84 -2.20
N LEU A 113 -1.84 -11.82 -2.05
CA LEU A 113 -1.47 -12.38 -0.75
C LEU A 113 -0.81 -11.31 0.12
N THR A 114 0.03 -10.44 -0.47
CA THR A 114 0.66 -9.33 0.25
C THR A 114 -0.38 -8.39 0.86
N PHE A 115 -1.43 -8.03 0.11
CA PHE A 115 -2.52 -7.21 0.64
C PHE A 115 -3.25 -7.94 1.76
N LYS A 116 -3.59 -9.21 1.57
CA LYS A 116 -4.26 -10.01 2.59
C LYS A 116 -3.44 -10.11 3.88
N ASN A 117 -2.13 -10.30 3.76
CA ASN A 117 -1.21 -10.38 4.90
C ASN A 117 -1.16 -9.05 5.66
N ALA A 118 -1.05 -7.92 4.94
CA ALA A 118 -1.10 -6.59 5.52
C ALA A 118 -2.42 -6.35 6.28
N PHE A 119 -3.56 -6.67 5.67
CA PHE A 119 -4.88 -6.44 6.28
C PHE A 119 -5.32 -7.50 7.30
N THR A 120 -4.52 -8.58 7.46
CA THR A 120 -4.65 -9.50 8.60
C THR A 120 -3.92 -8.93 9.82
N ALA A 121 -2.84 -8.17 9.61
CA ALA A 121 -2.07 -7.54 10.67
C ALA A 121 -2.62 -6.16 11.08
N TYR A 122 -3.19 -5.41 10.15
CA TYR A 122 -3.67 -4.04 10.37
C TYR A 122 -5.01 -3.79 9.68
N THR A 123 -5.90 -3.07 10.34
CA THR A 123 -7.14 -2.55 9.75
C THR A 123 -6.88 -1.36 8.83
N LEU A 124 -7.89 -0.96 8.06
CA LEU A 124 -7.83 0.28 7.27
C LEU A 124 -7.61 1.51 8.16
N ASP A 125 -8.30 1.56 9.29
CA ASP A 125 -8.23 2.70 10.23
C ASP A 125 -6.84 2.78 10.86
N GLU A 126 -6.23 1.65 11.24
CA GLU A 126 -4.86 1.63 11.75
C GLU A 126 -3.82 2.10 10.71
N PHE A 127 -4.04 1.83 9.41
CA PHE A 127 -3.20 2.41 8.36
C PHE A 127 -3.44 3.93 8.20
N ASP A 128 -4.68 4.39 8.30
CA ASP A 128 -5.02 5.81 8.25
C ASP A 128 -4.42 6.58 9.45
N ASP A 129 -4.45 5.98 10.65
CA ASP A 129 -3.81 6.49 11.87
C ASP A 129 -2.29 6.53 11.72
N PHE A 130 -1.67 5.42 11.28
CA PHE A 130 -0.24 5.34 10.99
C PHE A 130 0.22 6.45 10.04
N LEU A 131 -0.50 6.66 8.92
CA LEU A 131 -0.15 7.70 7.95
C LEU A 131 -0.33 9.11 8.52
N SER A 132 -1.33 9.30 9.38
CA SER A 132 -1.58 10.58 10.03
C SER A 132 -0.48 10.91 11.05
N GLU A 133 -0.07 9.94 11.86
CA GLU A 133 1.06 10.07 12.78
C GLU A 133 2.37 10.33 12.03
N ALA A 134 2.65 9.55 10.97
CA ALA A 134 3.87 9.72 10.18
C ALA A 134 3.98 11.14 9.59
N VAL A 135 2.89 11.68 9.04
CA VAL A 135 2.85 13.08 8.57
C VAL A 135 3.01 14.07 9.72
N TYR A 136 2.23 13.91 10.78
CA TYR A 136 2.24 14.82 11.92
C TYR A 136 3.63 14.97 12.54
N PHE A 137 4.31 13.86 12.80
CA PHE A 137 5.65 13.87 13.39
C PHE A 137 6.72 14.31 12.37
N SER A 138 6.61 13.97 11.09
CA SER A 138 7.60 14.37 10.09
C SER A 138 7.61 15.88 9.80
N LEU A 139 6.47 16.56 9.94
CA LEU A 139 6.38 18.02 9.84
C LEU A 139 6.89 18.74 11.11
N GLY A 140 7.33 17.99 12.13
CA GLY A 140 7.88 18.51 13.38
C GLY A 140 6.86 19.24 14.25
N ALA A 141 5.57 18.92 14.09
CA ALA A 141 4.49 19.47 14.91
C ALA A 141 4.56 19.03 16.39
N CYS A 142 5.47 18.10 16.73
CA CYS A 142 5.61 17.57 18.08
C CYS A 142 7.08 17.42 18.50
N HIS A 143 7.35 17.70 19.78
CA HIS A 143 8.68 17.51 20.39
C HIS A 143 8.88 16.12 21.03
N THR A 144 7.85 15.27 21.00
CA THR A 144 7.91 13.89 21.47
C THR A 144 8.03 12.92 20.30
N LEU A 145 8.49 11.70 20.59
CA LEU A 145 8.47 10.62 19.61
C LEU A 145 7.05 10.03 19.52
N PRO A 146 6.72 9.35 18.41
CA PRO A 146 5.50 8.55 18.30
C PRO A 146 5.41 7.54 19.45
N GLY A 147 4.25 7.47 20.10
CA GLY A 147 3.98 6.46 21.13
C GLY A 147 3.67 5.09 20.54
N ASN A 148 3.18 5.06 19.29
CA ASN A 148 2.77 3.85 18.58
C ASN A 148 3.87 3.30 17.67
N ASN A 149 3.77 2.01 17.33
CA ASN A 149 4.71 1.35 16.43
C ASN A 149 4.46 1.78 14.97
N LEU A 150 5.28 2.70 14.46
CA LEU A 150 5.23 3.13 13.05
C LEU A 150 6.01 2.22 12.10
N ILE A 151 6.93 1.38 12.61
CA ILE A 151 7.86 0.61 11.78
C ILE A 151 7.14 -0.55 11.07
N THR A 152 6.37 -1.33 11.81
CA THR A 152 5.68 -2.50 11.24
C THR A 152 4.63 -2.13 10.19
N PRO A 153 3.71 -1.15 10.39
CA PRO A 153 2.80 -0.73 9.31
C PRO A 153 3.55 -0.13 8.12
N PHE A 154 4.67 0.58 8.32
CA PHE A 154 5.53 1.03 7.23
C PHE A 154 6.10 -0.14 6.40
N ILE A 155 6.58 -1.22 7.04
CA ILE A 155 7.08 -2.41 6.34
C ILE A 155 5.96 -3.04 5.49
N HIS A 156 4.76 -3.22 6.07
CA HIS A 156 3.62 -3.75 5.31
C HIS A 156 3.25 -2.86 4.13
N LEU A 157 3.17 -1.54 4.34
CA LEU A 157 2.87 -0.59 3.26
C LEU A 157 3.91 -0.64 2.14
N THR A 158 5.19 -0.72 2.48
CA THR A 158 6.27 -0.82 1.49
C THR A 158 6.14 -2.10 0.65
N LYS A 159 5.84 -3.24 1.29
CA LYS A 159 5.56 -4.49 0.56
C LYS A 159 4.31 -4.38 -0.31
N MET A 160 3.25 -3.73 0.17
CA MET A 160 2.05 -3.50 -0.63
C MET A 160 2.37 -2.68 -1.89
N LEU A 161 3.21 -1.65 -1.81
CA LEU A 161 3.65 -0.88 -2.98
C LEU A 161 4.34 -1.77 -4.03
N ASP A 162 5.27 -2.63 -3.59
CA ASP A 162 5.96 -3.58 -4.49
C ASP A 162 4.93 -4.53 -5.16
N ALA A 163 4.00 -5.10 -4.38
CA ALA A 163 2.94 -5.97 -4.90
C ALA A 163 1.99 -5.24 -5.87
N GLY A 164 1.70 -3.96 -5.60
CA GLY A 164 0.89 -3.10 -6.45
C GLY A 164 1.53 -2.87 -7.82
N LYS A 165 2.84 -2.63 -7.88
CA LYS A 165 3.57 -2.47 -9.15
C LYS A 165 3.58 -3.79 -9.94
N VAL A 166 3.89 -4.91 -9.29
CA VAL A 166 3.84 -6.26 -9.91
C VAL A 166 2.45 -6.54 -10.49
N LEU A 167 1.38 -6.20 -9.75
CA LEU A 167 0.01 -6.37 -10.22
C LEU A 167 -0.26 -5.56 -11.50
N LEU A 168 0.19 -4.31 -11.59
CA LEU A 168 -0.02 -3.47 -12.77
C LEU A 168 0.78 -3.99 -13.97
N GLU A 169 2.05 -4.30 -13.80
CA GLU A 169 2.90 -4.77 -14.89
C GLU A 169 2.41 -6.08 -15.51
N ARG A 170 1.91 -7.00 -14.68
CA ARG A 170 1.31 -8.25 -15.17
C ARG A 170 -0.10 -8.06 -15.71
N GLY A 171 -0.88 -7.13 -15.15
CA GLY A 171 -2.22 -6.78 -15.64
C GLY A 171 -2.22 -6.09 -17.00
N ILE A 172 -1.16 -5.33 -17.32
CA ILE A 172 -0.98 -4.64 -18.61
C ILE A 172 -0.73 -5.64 -19.75
N ARG A 173 -0.06 -6.77 -19.50
CA ARG A 173 0.22 -7.81 -20.52
C ARG A 173 -1.00 -8.60 -21.00
N ARG A 174 -2.20 -8.33 -20.43
CA ARG A 174 -3.46 -9.02 -20.76
C ARG A 174 -4.47 -8.15 -21.53
N ARG A 175 -4.07 -6.96 -22.00
CA ARG A 175 -4.88 -6.13 -22.90
C ARG A 175 -4.35 -6.16 -24.32
#